data_AF-A0A2U3NGL0-F1
#
_entry.id   AF-A0A2U3NGL0-F1
#
_cell.length_a   1.000
_cell.length_b   1.000
_cell.length_c   1.000
_cell.angle_alpha   90.00
_cell.angle_beta   90.00
_cell.angle_gamma   90.00
#
_symmetry.space_group_name_H-M   'P 1'
#
loop_
_entity.id
_entity.type
_entity.pdbx_description
1 polymer ?
#
loop_
_entity_poly.entity_id
_entity_poly.type
_entity_poly.pdbx_seq_one_letter_code
_entity_poly.pdbx_strand_id
1 'polypeptide(L)'
;MTETAAAQTSSVARLSTLDRLLPVWIAVAMATGLLLGRWVPGFNTVLQKVQVDGISLPIALGLLIMMYPVLAKVRYDRLDTVTSDRRLLISSLLLNWVLGPAVMFTLAWLLLTDLPEYRTGLIIVGLARCIAMVIIWSDLACGDREAAAVLVALNSVFQVLAFAALGWFYLSVLPGWLHLPQTTIAASPRQIAKSVLIFLGVPLAAGYLSRRWGEKAKGRTWYETRYLPAIGPWALYGLLFTIVILFALQGRQIITRPWDVARIAVPLLAYFAIMWIGGYLLGAALGLGYARTTTLAFTAAGNNFELAIAVAIATYGATSGQALAGVVGPLIEVPVLVALVYVSLALRPHLFPTPPAIVDAPGASTDDQHSQRSVCLRAQRWPLPNGRRAADPSCR
;
A
#
# COMPACT_ATOMS: atom_id res chain seq x y z
N MET A 1 -31.78 -6.07 37.68
CA MET A 1 -30.93 -7.03 36.92
C MET A 1 -31.72 -7.41 35.66
N THR A 2 -31.01 -7.65 34.56
CA THR A 2 -31.49 -7.99 33.19
C THR A 2 -32.29 -6.93 32.42
N GLU A 3 -31.59 -6.22 31.52
CA GLU A 3 -31.94 -5.97 30.09
C GLU A 3 -31.23 -4.70 29.60
N THR A 4 -30.01 -4.84 29.07
CA THR A 4 -29.39 -3.81 28.19
C THR A 4 -28.42 -4.50 27.24
N ALA A 5 -28.95 -5.37 26.38
CA ALA A 5 -28.21 -6.03 25.31
C ALA A 5 -28.92 -5.78 23.97
N ALA A 6 -28.84 -4.55 23.46
CA ALA A 6 -29.29 -4.20 22.12
C ALA A 6 -28.71 -2.84 21.67
N ALA A 7 -27.39 -2.78 21.42
CA ALA A 7 -26.77 -1.66 20.70
C ALA A 7 -25.40 -2.04 20.13
N GLN A 8 -25.34 -3.13 19.35
CA GLN A 8 -24.20 -3.41 18.47
C GLN A 8 -24.70 -3.79 17.08
N THR A 9 -25.46 -2.89 16.46
CA THR A 9 -25.68 -2.96 15.00
C THR A 9 -24.46 -2.40 14.30
N SER A 10 -23.66 -3.35 13.81
CA SER A 10 -22.60 -3.21 12.82
C SER A 10 -22.91 -2.11 11.80
N SER A 11 -22.14 -1.02 11.84
CA SER A 11 -22.11 -0.05 10.75
C SER A 11 -21.53 -0.75 9.51
N VAL A 12 -22.43 -1.17 8.62
CA VAL A 12 -22.13 -1.53 7.24
C VAL A 12 -21.49 -0.30 6.60
N ALA A 13 -20.17 -0.20 6.66
CA ALA A 13 -19.42 0.76 5.87
C ALA A 13 -19.51 0.26 4.42
N ARG A 14 -20.56 0.71 3.71
CA ARG A 14 -20.50 0.80 2.25
C ARG A 14 -19.20 1.55 1.95
N LEU A 15 -18.29 0.97 1.18
CA LEU A 15 -17.17 1.72 0.61
C LEU A 15 -17.75 3.03 0.06
N SER A 16 -17.21 4.16 0.51
CA SER A 16 -17.63 5.47 0.00
C SER A 16 -17.54 5.43 -1.52
N THR A 17 -18.43 6.11 -2.24
CA THR A 17 -18.33 6.21 -3.71
C THR A 17 -16.94 6.69 -4.16
N LEU A 18 -16.27 7.47 -3.31
CA LEU A 18 -14.88 7.89 -3.46
C LEU A 18 -13.89 6.71 -3.40
N ASP A 19 -14.01 5.82 -2.43
CA ASP A 19 -13.12 4.64 -2.29
C ASP A 19 -13.33 3.66 -3.44
N ARG A 20 -14.58 3.50 -3.90
CA ARG A 20 -14.91 2.61 -5.01
C ARG A 20 -14.39 3.12 -6.36
N LEU A 21 -14.38 4.43 -6.56
CA LEU A 21 -13.89 5.07 -7.78
C LEU A 21 -12.44 5.55 -7.66
N LEU A 22 -11.73 5.15 -6.61
CA LEU A 22 -10.36 5.58 -6.34
C LEU A 22 -9.41 5.41 -7.54
N PRO A 23 -9.42 4.28 -8.30
CA PRO A 23 -8.59 4.16 -9.50
C PRO A 23 -8.91 5.23 -10.57
N VAL A 24 -10.19 5.58 -10.72
CA VAL A 24 -10.63 6.62 -11.65
C VAL A 24 -10.17 7.99 -11.17
N TRP A 25 -10.29 8.29 -9.88
CA TRP A 25 -9.82 9.55 -9.31
C TRP A 25 -8.30 9.71 -9.43
N ILE A 26 -7.54 8.65 -9.23
CA ILE A 26 -6.09 8.64 -9.47
C ILE A 26 -5.80 8.95 -10.94
N ALA A 27 -6.46 8.27 -11.88
CA ALA A 27 -6.28 8.51 -13.31
C ALA A 27 -6.61 9.96 -13.70
N VAL A 28 -7.70 10.51 -13.16
CA VAL A 28 -8.07 11.92 -13.35
C VAL A 28 -7.01 12.84 -12.76
N ALA A 29 -6.54 12.60 -11.54
CA ALA A 29 -5.49 13.39 -10.91
C ALA A 29 -4.17 13.38 -11.70
N MET A 30 -3.78 12.23 -12.24
CA MET A 30 -2.61 12.10 -13.11
C MET A 30 -2.79 12.91 -14.40
N ALA A 31 -3.93 12.75 -15.07
CA ALA A 31 -4.24 13.49 -16.30
C ALA A 31 -4.28 15.01 -16.04
N THR A 32 -4.92 15.45 -14.96
CA THR A 32 -4.94 16.85 -14.52
C THR A 32 -3.52 17.36 -14.24
N GLY A 33 -2.69 16.58 -13.52
CA GLY A 33 -1.30 16.93 -13.27
C GLY A 33 -0.51 17.11 -14.58
N LEU A 34 -0.58 16.15 -15.50
CA LEU A 34 0.09 16.22 -16.80
C LEU A 34 -0.36 17.46 -17.62
N LEU A 35 -1.66 17.75 -17.63
CA LEU A 35 -2.22 18.91 -18.33
C LEU A 35 -1.76 20.22 -17.69
N LEU A 36 -1.78 20.32 -16.36
CA LEU A 36 -1.30 21.50 -15.62
C LEU A 36 0.19 21.75 -15.89
N GLY A 37 1.02 20.72 -15.81
CA GLY A 37 2.46 20.82 -16.10
C GLY A 37 2.76 21.22 -17.55
N ARG A 38 1.83 20.96 -18.48
CA ARG A 38 1.95 21.34 -19.90
C ARG A 38 1.44 22.75 -20.18
N TRP A 39 0.30 23.14 -19.61
CA TRP A 39 -0.42 24.38 -19.98
C TRP A 39 -0.12 25.56 -19.07
N VAL A 40 0.46 25.35 -17.88
CA VAL A 40 0.81 26.43 -16.94
C VAL A 40 2.33 26.65 -16.94
N PRO A 41 2.87 27.50 -17.84
CA PRO A 41 4.30 27.82 -17.83
C PRO A 41 4.69 28.50 -16.51
N GLY A 42 5.81 28.08 -15.91
CA GLY A 42 6.30 28.62 -14.64
C GLY A 42 5.73 27.98 -13.38
N PHE A 43 4.83 27.00 -13.49
CA PHE A 43 4.32 26.23 -12.33
C PHE A 43 5.45 25.61 -11.50
N ASN A 44 6.40 24.95 -12.17
CA ASN A 44 7.58 24.35 -11.53
C ASN A 44 8.41 25.42 -10.80
N THR A 45 8.56 26.61 -11.38
CA THR A 45 9.32 27.72 -10.79
C THR A 45 8.66 28.25 -9.52
N VAL A 46 7.34 28.32 -9.47
CA VAL A 46 6.59 28.74 -8.26
C VAL A 46 6.74 27.69 -7.16
N LEU A 47 6.59 26.40 -7.48
CA LEU A 47 6.82 25.32 -6.52
C LEU A 47 8.27 25.24 -6.04
N GLN A 48 9.23 25.64 -6.87
CA GLN A 48 10.63 25.72 -6.50
C GLN A 48 10.97 26.90 -5.57
N LYS A 49 10.19 27.99 -5.61
CA LYS A 49 10.32 29.10 -4.66
C LYS A 49 9.77 28.75 -3.27
N VAL A 50 8.85 27.80 -3.18
CA VAL A 50 8.23 27.37 -1.93
C VAL A 50 8.85 26.04 -1.47
N GLN A 51 10.14 26.08 -1.13
CA GLN A 51 10.91 24.93 -0.65
C GLN A 51 11.59 25.22 0.69
N VAL A 52 11.75 24.18 1.52
CA VAL A 52 12.57 24.19 2.74
C VAL A 52 13.53 23.01 2.65
N ASP A 53 14.83 23.24 2.82
CA ASP A 53 15.86 22.20 2.67
C ASP A 53 15.78 21.42 1.33
N GLY A 54 15.37 22.08 0.22
CA GLY A 54 15.19 21.44 -1.09
C GLY A 54 13.91 20.59 -1.24
N ILE A 55 13.09 20.52 -0.19
CA ILE A 55 11.80 19.83 -0.17
C ILE A 55 10.70 20.83 -0.52
N SER A 56 9.90 20.52 -1.53
CA SER A 56 8.72 21.33 -1.87
C SER A 56 7.67 21.25 -0.77
N LEU A 57 7.38 22.37 -0.12
CA LEU A 57 6.42 22.50 0.98
C LEU A 57 5.01 22.00 0.59
N PRO A 58 4.44 22.34 -0.59
CA PRO A 58 3.16 21.79 -1.01
C PRO A 58 3.14 20.26 -1.06
N ILE A 59 4.17 19.64 -1.64
CA ILE A 59 4.29 18.19 -1.71
C ILE A 59 4.39 17.62 -0.30
N ALA A 60 5.24 18.19 0.54
CA ALA A 60 5.44 17.73 1.90
C ALA A 60 4.13 17.81 2.72
N LEU A 61 3.38 18.90 2.58
CA LEU A 61 2.09 19.07 3.24
C LEU A 61 1.06 18.04 2.75
N GLY A 62 0.97 17.82 1.44
CA GLY A 62 0.10 16.79 0.86
C GLY A 62 0.40 15.40 1.41
N LEU A 63 1.68 15.05 1.49
CA LEU A 63 2.16 13.78 2.04
C LEU A 63 1.86 13.63 3.55
N LEU A 64 2.08 14.68 4.34
CA LEU A 64 1.79 14.66 5.78
C LEU A 64 0.28 14.55 6.04
N ILE A 65 -0.52 15.34 5.32
CA ILE A 65 -1.99 15.32 5.42
C ILE A 65 -2.53 13.93 5.09
N MET A 66 -1.99 13.26 4.07
CA MET A 66 -2.52 11.96 3.70
C MET A 66 -2.12 10.83 4.66
N MET A 67 -0.91 10.89 5.23
CA MET A 67 -0.41 9.83 6.11
C MET A 67 -1.03 9.88 7.50
N TYR A 68 -1.35 11.07 8.00
CA TYR A 68 -1.88 11.24 9.34
C TYR A 68 -3.17 10.41 9.60
N PRO A 69 -4.23 10.49 8.77
CA PRO A 69 -5.46 9.74 9.04
C PRO A 69 -5.29 8.22 8.98
N VAL A 70 -4.38 7.73 8.13
CA VAL A 70 -4.08 6.28 8.04
C VAL A 70 -3.48 5.79 9.36
N LEU A 71 -2.53 6.53 9.91
CA LEU A 71 -1.82 6.16 11.14
C LEU A 71 -2.66 6.40 12.41
N ALA A 72 -3.58 7.36 12.39
CA ALA A 72 -4.57 7.56 13.43
C ALA A 72 -5.55 6.36 13.56
N LYS A 73 -5.84 5.65 12.46
CA LYS A 73 -6.71 4.46 12.47
C LYS A 73 -6.06 3.23 13.13
N VAL A 74 -4.74 3.20 13.26
CA VAL A 74 -3.99 2.04 13.79
C VAL A 74 -4.39 1.77 15.25
N ARG A 75 -4.73 0.51 15.54
CA ARG A 75 -5.12 0.03 16.88
C ARG A 75 -3.91 -0.53 17.62
N TYR A 76 -3.19 0.31 18.33
CA TYR A 76 -1.98 -0.08 19.08
C TYR A 76 -2.29 -1.04 20.25
N ASP A 77 -3.52 -0.99 20.78
CA ASP A 77 -4.08 -1.83 21.84
C ASP A 77 -4.35 -3.28 21.42
N ARG A 78 -4.39 -3.56 20.11
CA ARG A 78 -4.62 -4.92 19.57
C ARG A 78 -3.36 -5.62 19.09
N LEU A 79 -2.18 -5.00 19.18
CA LEU A 79 -0.94 -5.66 18.78
C LEU A 79 -0.66 -6.92 19.64
N ASP A 80 -1.10 -6.92 20.90
CA ASP A 80 -0.86 -8.04 21.82
C ASP A 80 -1.77 -9.25 21.55
N THR A 81 -3.04 -9.02 21.18
CA THR A 81 -4.00 -10.09 20.84
C THR A 81 -3.75 -10.72 19.47
N VAL A 82 -2.91 -10.07 18.67
CA VAL A 82 -2.63 -10.40 17.26
C VAL A 82 -1.47 -11.39 17.09
N THR A 83 -0.77 -11.69 18.18
CA THR A 83 0.37 -12.63 18.22
C THR A 83 -0.02 -14.11 18.13
N SER A 84 -1.32 -14.43 18.06
CA SER A 84 -1.83 -15.81 18.04
C SER A 84 -1.50 -16.57 16.74
N ASP A 85 -1.51 -15.91 15.58
CA ASP A 85 -1.19 -16.55 14.29
C ASP A 85 0.27 -16.34 13.88
N ARG A 86 1.18 -17.03 14.58
CA ARG A 86 2.63 -16.95 14.33
C ARG A 86 3.02 -17.28 12.89
N ARG A 87 2.29 -18.19 12.23
CA ARG A 87 2.59 -18.60 10.85
C ARG A 87 2.37 -17.44 9.89
N LEU A 88 1.23 -16.76 10.00
CA LEU A 88 0.93 -15.57 9.21
C LEU A 88 1.96 -14.45 9.46
N LEU A 89 2.26 -14.17 10.74
CA LEU A 89 3.15 -13.08 11.12
C LEU A 89 4.58 -13.29 10.63
N ILE A 90 5.17 -14.45 10.89
CA ILE A 90 6.55 -14.76 10.48
C ILE A 90 6.66 -14.74 8.95
N SER A 91 5.69 -15.34 8.26
CA SER A 91 5.68 -15.37 6.79
C SER A 91 5.58 -13.97 6.20
N SER A 92 4.72 -13.12 6.77
CA SER A 92 4.61 -11.73 6.35
C SER A 92 5.88 -10.96 6.61
N LEU A 93 6.51 -11.10 7.79
CA LEU A 93 7.75 -10.42 8.10
C LEU A 93 8.89 -10.84 7.16
N LEU A 94 9.03 -12.15 6.90
CA LEU A 94 10.02 -12.68 5.97
C LEU A 94 9.80 -12.14 4.55
N LEU A 95 8.57 -12.21 4.05
CA LEU A 95 8.23 -11.71 2.72
C LEU A 95 8.47 -10.21 2.60
N ASN A 96 8.01 -9.42 3.57
CA ASN A 96 8.05 -7.97 3.47
C ASN A 96 9.44 -7.38 3.75
N TRP A 97 10.17 -7.89 4.74
CA TRP A 97 11.39 -7.24 5.24
C TRP A 97 12.68 -7.92 4.81
N VAL A 98 12.61 -9.16 4.31
CA VAL A 98 13.77 -9.89 3.81
C VAL A 98 13.64 -10.08 2.29
N LEU A 99 12.62 -10.82 1.85
CA LEU A 99 12.50 -11.22 0.45
C LEU A 99 12.14 -10.04 -0.46
N GLY A 100 11.17 -9.20 -0.08
CA GLY A 100 10.74 -8.04 -0.87
C GLY A 100 11.90 -7.11 -1.24
N PRO A 101 12.64 -6.56 -0.26
CA PRO A 101 13.81 -5.73 -0.52
C PRO A 101 14.86 -6.42 -1.39
N ALA A 102 15.15 -7.71 -1.13
CA ALA A 102 16.13 -8.47 -1.91
C ALA A 102 15.69 -8.69 -3.37
N VAL A 103 14.42 -9.03 -3.59
CA VAL A 103 13.83 -9.23 -4.93
C VAL A 103 13.85 -7.91 -5.69
N MET A 104 13.40 -6.80 -5.09
CA MET A 104 13.43 -5.50 -5.77
C MET A 104 14.85 -5.06 -6.10
N PHE A 105 15.79 -5.20 -5.15
CA PHE A 105 17.20 -4.89 -5.40
C PHE A 105 17.74 -5.70 -6.58
N THR A 106 17.50 -7.00 -6.59
CA THR A 106 17.95 -7.90 -7.65
C THR A 106 17.36 -7.49 -9.00
N LEU A 107 16.04 -7.28 -9.08
CA LEU A 107 15.38 -6.85 -10.32
C LEU A 107 15.88 -5.49 -10.81
N ALA A 108 16.09 -4.54 -9.91
CA ALA A 108 16.59 -3.21 -10.25
C ALA A 108 18.02 -3.29 -10.82
N TRP A 109 18.90 -4.12 -10.23
CA TRP A 109 20.26 -4.32 -10.75
C TRP A 109 20.31 -5.12 -12.04
N LEU A 110 19.41 -6.07 -12.26
CA LEU A 110 19.38 -6.87 -13.49
C LEU A 110 18.78 -6.12 -14.68
N LEU A 111 17.72 -5.33 -14.46
CA LEU A 111 16.91 -4.75 -15.54
C LEU A 111 17.21 -3.27 -15.83
N LEU A 112 17.89 -2.57 -14.92
CA LEU A 112 18.25 -1.14 -15.04
C LEU A 112 19.75 -0.89 -14.85
N THR A 113 20.62 -1.74 -15.39
CA THR A 113 22.10 -1.68 -15.26
C THR A 113 22.74 -0.36 -15.73
N ASP A 114 22.13 0.31 -16.69
CA ASP A 114 22.57 1.57 -17.31
C ASP A 114 21.83 2.81 -16.76
N LEU A 115 20.81 2.62 -15.90
CA LEU A 115 19.97 3.70 -15.38
C LEU A 115 20.04 3.76 -13.84
N PRO A 116 21.15 4.27 -13.26
CA PRO A 116 21.41 4.21 -11.82
C PRO A 116 20.42 5.02 -10.96
N GLU A 117 19.91 6.14 -11.48
CA GLU A 117 18.91 6.95 -10.78
C GLU A 117 17.58 6.19 -10.62
N TYR A 118 17.09 5.58 -11.70
CA TYR A 118 15.85 4.79 -11.67
C TYR A 118 16.01 3.53 -10.84
N ARG A 119 17.18 2.88 -10.92
CA ARG A 119 17.52 1.75 -10.06
C ARG A 119 17.42 2.11 -8.58
N THR A 120 18.02 3.23 -8.19
CA THR A 120 17.97 3.73 -6.81
C THR A 120 16.54 4.03 -6.38
N GLY A 121 15.76 4.67 -7.24
CA GLY A 121 14.34 4.93 -6.99
C GLY A 121 13.51 3.65 -6.78
N LEU A 122 13.73 2.63 -7.61
CA LEU A 122 13.07 1.32 -7.45
C LEU A 122 13.47 0.61 -6.17
N ILE A 123 14.74 0.68 -5.77
CA ILE A 123 15.17 0.11 -4.48
C ILE A 123 14.44 0.81 -3.34
N ILE A 124 14.35 2.14 -3.34
CA ILE A 124 13.60 2.91 -2.32
C ILE A 124 12.12 2.49 -2.29
N VAL A 125 11.49 2.34 -3.45
CA VAL A 125 10.13 1.78 -3.58
C VAL A 125 10.04 0.38 -2.97
N GLY A 126 11.00 -0.49 -3.26
CA GLY A 126 11.14 -1.85 -2.73
C GLY A 126 11.40 -1.95 -1.24
N LEU A 127 11.67 -0.82 -0.57
CA LEU A 127 11.78 -0.75 0.89
C LEU A 127 10.49 -0.25 1.53
N ALA A 128 9.71 0.58 0.82
CA ALA A 128 8.43 1.11 1.31
C ALA A 128 7.34 0.04 1.21
N ARG A 129 6.86 -0.48 2.34
CA ARG A 129 5.84 -1.53 2.44
C ARG A 129 4.44 -0.92 2.49
N CYS A 130 3.48 -1.56 1.84
CA CYS A 130 2.11 -1.05 1.83
C CYS A 130 1.47 -1.02 3.23
N ILE A 131 0.75 0.07 3.53
CA ILE A 131 0.03 0.28 4.80
C ILE A 131 -1.45 0.61 4.62
N ALA A 132 -1.93 0.86 3.40
CA ALA A 132 -3.32 1.30 3.19
C ALA A 132 -4.00 0.51 2.08
N MET A 133 -3.46 0.61 0.86
CA MET A 133 -4.10 0.05 -0.33
C MET A 133 -4.26 -1.47 -0.28
N VAL A 134 -3.40 -2.16 0.47
CA VAL A 134 -3.50 -3.61 0.72
C VAL A 134 -4.85 -4.05 1.29
N ILE A 135 -5.51 -3.24 2.12
CA ILE A 135 -6.83 -3.58 2.67
C ILE A 135 -7.86 -3.62 1.55
N ILE A 136 -7.80 -2.67 0.61
CA ILE A 136 -8.72 -2.59 -0.52
C ILE A 136 -8.53 -3.79 -1.44
N TRP A 137 -7.30 -4.15 -1.78
CA TRP A 137 -7.02 -5.32 -2.63
C TRP A 137 -7.44 -6.63 -1.95
N SER A 138 -7.11 -6.77 -0.67
CA SER A 138 -7.53 -7.94 0.11
C SER A 138 -9.05 -8.04 0.16
N ASP A 139 -9.76 -6.94 0.42
CA ASP A 139 -11.22 -6.91 0.45
C ASP A 139 -11.85 -7.30 -0.89
N LEU A 140 -11.36 -6.73 -2.00
CA LEU A 140 -11.85 -7.05 -3.34
C LEU A 140 -11.60 -8.52 -3.69
N ALA A 141 -10.51 -9.11 -3.19
CA ALA A 141 -10.19 -10.51 -3.38
C ALA A 141 -10.81 -11.44 -2.30
N CYS A 142 -11.70 -10.96 -1.43
CA CYS A 142 -12.28 -11.76 -0.34
C CYS A 142 -11.25 -12.32 0.67
N GLY A 143 -10.23 -11.53 0.95
CA GLY A 143 -9.22 -11.78 1.99
C GLY A 143 -9.74 -11.53 3.41
N ASP A 144 -8.91 -11.91 4.39
CA ASP A 144 -9.16 -11.69 5.81
C ASP A 144 -8.85 -10.22 6.18
N ARG A 145 -9.88 -9.48 6.55
CA ARG A 145 -9.84 -8.06 6.94
C ARG A 145 -9.08 -7.81 8.23
N GLU A 146 -9.23 -8.68 9.21
CA GLU A 146 -8.58 -8.51 10.50
C GLU A 146 -7.09 -8.76 10.36
N ALA A 147 -6.72 -9.83 9.64
CA ALA A 147 -5.36 -10.10 9.25
C ALA A 147 -4.75 -8.94 8.44
N ALA A 148 -5.50 -8.32 7.52
CA ALA A 148 -4.99 -7.19 6.73
C ALA A 148 -4.68 -5.99 7.64
N ALA A 149 -5.59 -5.63 8.55
CA ALA A 149 -5.38 -4.54 9.50
C ALA A 149 -4.18 -4.78 10.42
N VAL A 150 -3.99 -6.03 10.84
CA VAL A 150 -2.84 -6.49 11.61
C VAL A 150 -1.53 -6.29 10.86
N LEU A 151 -1.46 -6.82 9.63
CA LEU A 151 -0.24 -6.77 8.85
C LEU A 151 0.11 -5.32 8.48
N VAL A 152 -0.89 -4.48 8.23
CA VAL A 152 -0.73 -3.03 8.06
C VAL A 152 -0.11 -2.36 9.28
N ALA A 153 -0.60 -2.67 10.48
CA ALA A 153 -0.07 -2.09 11.71
C ALA A 153 1.40 -2.50 11.93
N LEU A 154 1.71 -3.79 11.73
CA LEU A 154 3.06 -4.32 11.84
C LEU A 154 4.00 -3.71 10.80
N ASN A 155 3.58 -3.64 9.54
CA ASN A 155 4.35 -2.99 8.49
C ASN A 155 4.62 -1.53 8.80
N SER A 156 3.64 -0.80 9.36
CA SER A 156 3.84 0.61 9.73
C SER A 156 4.94 0.78 10.79
N VAL A 157 4.94 -0.05 11.82
CA VAL A 157 5.96 -0.03 12.88
C VAL A 157 7.32 -0.42 12.34
N PHE A 158 7.42 -1.57 11.65
CA PHE A 158 8.67 -2.03 11.07
C PHE A 158 9.21 -1.05 10.03
N GLN A 159 8.36 -0.35 9.29
CA GLN A 159 8.79 0.65 8.31
C GLN A 159 9.49 1.83 8.95
N VAL A 160 9.04 2.28 10.12
CA VAL A 160 9.73 3.35 10.84
C VAL A 160 11.12 2.89 11.30
N LEU A 161 11.21 1.65 11.79
CA LEU A 161 12.42 1.12 12.40
C LEU A 161 13.45 0.64 11.37
N ALA A 162 12.99 -0.09 10.36
CA ALA A 162 13.83 -0.84 9.42
C ALA A 162 14.08 -0.09 8.11
N PHE A 163 13.23 0.85 7.68
CA PHE A 163 13.39 1.48 6.37
C PHE A 163 14.72 2.21 6.23
N ALA A 164 15.12 3.02 7.22
CA ALA A 164 16.39 3.73 7.18
C ALA A 164 17.59 2.78 7.19
N ALA A 165 17.53 1.74 8.04
CA ALA A 165 18.57 0.73 8.15
C ALA A 165 18.73 -0.08 6.85
N LEU A 166 17.62 -0.56 6.29
CA LEU A 166 17.61 -1.28 5.02
C LEU A 166 17.97 -0.38 3.84
N GLY A 167 17.56 0.89 3.87
CA GLY A 167 17.98 1.89 2.87
C GLY A 167 19.48 2.07 2.83
N TRP A 168 20.11 2.24 4.00
CA TRP A 168 21.57 2.26 4.10
C TRP A 168 22.21 0.95 3.62
N PHE A 169 21.66 -0.19 4.04
CA PHE A 169 22.20 -1.49 3.65
C PHE A 169 22.13 -1.71 2.14
N TYR A 170 20.96 -1.55 1.51
CA TYR A 170 20.77 -1.84 0.08
C TYR A 170 21.33 -0.76 -0.85
N LEU A 171 21.47 0.49 -0.40
CA LEU A 171 22.01 1.56 -1.25
C LEU A 171 23.52 1.78 -1.06
N SER A 172 24.10 1.37 0.07
CA SER A 172 25.51 1.65 0.39
C SER A 172 26.30 0.39 0.74
N VAL A 173 25.83 -0.44 1.66
CA VAL A 173 26.64 -1.58 2.14
C VAL A 173 26.71 -2.70 1.10
N LEU A 174 25.54 -3.18 0.66
CA LEU A 174 25.43 -4.32 -0.23
C LEU A 174 26.07 -4.08 -1.61
N PRO A 175 25.85 -2.93 -2.29
CA PRO A 175 26.57 -2.64 -3.53
C PRO A 175 28.10 -2.61 -3.36
N GLY A 176 28.59 -2.09 -2.22
CA GLY A 176 30.02 -2.07 -1.91
C GLY A 176 30.60 -3.47 -1.75
N TRP A 177 29.91 -4.37 -1.04
CA TRP A 177 30.32 -5.78 -0.91
C TRP A 177 30.33 -6.52 -2.24
N LEU A 178 29.41 -6.18 -3.14
CA LEU A 178 29.30 -6.78 -4.47
C LEU A 178 30.19 -6.10 -5.52
N HIS A 179 31.04 -5.14 -5.13
CA HIS A 179 31.90 -4.36 -6.03
C HIS A 179 31.14 -3.67 -7.17
N LEU A 180 29.89 -3.30 -6.90
CA LEU A 180 29.03 -2.65 -7.86
C LEU A 180 29.26 -1.13 -7.85
N PRO A 181 29.11 -0.44 -9.00
CA PRO A 181 29.28 1.01 -9.07
C PRO A 181 28.32 1.71 -8.10
N GLN A 182 28.87 2.45 -7.15
CA GLN A 182 28.10 3.28 -6.25
C GLN A 182 28.02 4.68 -6.86
N THR A 183 26.80 5.19 -7.06
CA THR A 183 26.64 6.63 -7.25
C THR A 183 27.18 7.29 -5.99
N THR A 184 28.09 8.26 -6.10
CA THR A 184 28.63 9.00 -4.96
C THR A 184 27.50 9.76 -4.27
N ILE A 185 26.84 9.12 -3.31
CA ILE A 185 25.75 9.72 -2.53
C ILE A 185 26.42 10.68 -1.52
N ALA A 186 26.57 11.94 -1.89
CA ALA A 186 26.87 13.01 -0.94
C ALA A 186 25.70 13.24 0.05
N ALA A 187 24.49 12.80 -0.32
CA ALA A 187 23.26 12.80 0.50
C ALA A 187 23.20 11.56 1.42
N SER A 188 24.16 11.46 2.33
CA SER A 188 24.45 10.28 3.16
C SER A 188 23.20 9.74 3.89
N PRO A 189 23.15 8.45 4.25
CA PRO A 189 22.06 7.76 4.95
C PRO A 189 21.29 8.55 6.03
N ARG A 190 21.96 9.53 6.66
CA ARG A 190 21.34 10.52 7.56
C ARG A 190 20.20 11.31 6.91
N GLN A 191 20.29 11.69 5.64
CA GLN A 191 19.24 12.43 4.93
C GLN A 191 18.03 11.56 4.64
N ILE A 192 18.25 10.30 4.27
CA ILE A 192 17.17 9.30 4.14
C ILE A 192 16.49 9.12 5.51
N ALA A 193 17.27 8.93 6.58
CA ALA A 193 16.73 8.79 7.93
C ALA A 193 15.94 10.02 8.39
N LYS A 194 16.47 11.24 8.17
CA LYS A 194 15.77 12.51 8.45
C LYS A 194 14.45 12.58 7.68
N SER A 195 14.46 12.22 6.40
CA SER A 195 13.27 12.24 5.55
C SER A 195 12.20 11.27 6.03
N VAL A 196 12.58 10.02 6.37
CA VAL A 196 11.67 9.02 6.93
C VAL A 196 11.10 9.51 8.27
N LEU A 197 11.93 10.08 9.14
CA LEU A 197 11.44 10.58 10.43
C LEU A 197 10.43 11.73 10.26
N ILE A 198 10.64 12.63 9.30
CA ILE A 198 9.72 13.72 9.00
C ILE A 198 8.43 13.18 8.37
N PHE A 199 8.52 12.39 7.29
CA PHE A 199 7.35 11.98 6.51
C PHE A 199 6.57 10.83 7.12
N LEU A 200 7.21 9.98 7.93
CA LEU A 200 6.57 8.84 8.58
C LEU A 200 6.53 8.98 10.10
N GLY A 201 7.63 9.40 10.72
CA GLY A 201 7.71 9.55 12.17
C GLY A 201 6.75 10.61 12.73
N VAL A 202 6.67 11.80 12.11
CA VAL A 202 5.75 12.86 12.57
C VAL A 202 4.28 12.45 12.42
N PRO A 203 3.79 11.95 11.26
CA PRO A 203 2.42 11.44 11.16
C PRO A 203 2.12 10.28 12.10
N LEU A 204 3.08 9.38 12.35
CA LEU A 204 2.91 8.28 13.30
C LEU A 204 2.76 8.79 14.72
N ALA A 205 3.64 9.68 15.16
CA ALA A 205 3.57 10.29 16.49
C ALA A 205 2.25 11.06 16.66
N ALA A 206 1.85 11.85 15.65
CA ALA A 206 0.58 12.56 15.65
C ALA A 206 -0.62 11.60 15.72
N GLY A 207 -0.62 10.53 14.94
CA GLY A 207 -1.68 9.51 14.95
C GLY A 207 -1.76 8.76 16.29
N TYR A 208 -0.62 8.40 16.88
CA TYR A 208 -0.56 7.78 18.20
C TYR A 208 -1.06 8.71 19.31
N LEU A 209 -0.59 9.96 19.33
CA LEU A 209 -0.97 10.94 20.34
C LEU A 209 -2.45 11.33 20.21
N SER A 210 -2.95 11.54 18.98
CA SER A 210 -4.36 11.87 18.75
C SER A 210 -5.28 10.75 19.19
N ARG A 211 -4.89 9.49 18.97
CA ARG A 211 -5.61 8.32 19.49
C ARG A 211 -5.58 8.25 21.01
N ARG A 212 -4.38 8.30 21.60
CA ARG A 212 -4.20 8.19 23.06
C ARG A 212 -4.96 9.28 23.82
N TRP A 213 -4.89 10.52 23.35
CA TRP A 213 -5.60 11.64 23.98
C TRP A 213 -7.09 11.64 23.64
N GLY A 214 -7.47 11.32 22.40
CA GLY A 214 -8.87 11.25 21.97
C GLY A 214 -9.66 10.18 22.72
N GLU A 215 -9.10 8.97 22.86
CA GLU A 215 -9.70 7.87 23.60
C GLU A 215 -9.76 8.18 25.10
N LYS A 216 -8.70 8.78 25.68
CA LYS A 216 -8.68 9.16 27.10
C LYS A 216 -9.70 10.26 27.43
N ALA A 217 -9.88 11.23 26.54
CA ALA A 217 -10.74 12.40 26.80
C ALA A 217 -12.22 12.14 26.49
N LYS A 218 -12.54 11.37 25.44
CA LYS A 218 -13.92 11.22 24.93
C LYS A 218 -14.38 9.78 24.75
N GLY A 219 -13.53 8.82 25.11
CA GLY A 219 -13.82 7.39 24.97
C GLY A 219 -13.63 6.87 23.54
N ARG A 220 -13.49 5.55 23.45
CA ARG A 220 -13.22 4.82 22.20
C ARG A 220 -14.33 4.97 21.17
N THR A 221 -15.59 4.88 21.61
CA THR A 221 -16.76 4.98 20.72
C THR A 221 -16.78 6.31 19.97
N TRP A 222 -16.49 7.43 20.63
CA TRP A 222 -16.40 8.74 19.99
C TRP A 222 -15.25 8.79 18.97
N TYR A 223 -14.09 8.26 19.34
CA TYR A 223 -12.93 8.24 18.44
C TYR A 223 -13.23 7.48 17.14
N GLU A 224 -13.81 6.29 17.25
CA GLU A 224 -14.07 5.43 16.10
C GLU A 224 -15.28 5.88 15.26
N THR A 225 -16.32 6.45 15.87
CA THR A 225 -17.58 6.81 15.15
C THR A 225 -17.67 8.27 14.69
N ARG A 226 -16.94 9.19 15.32
CA ARG A 226 -16.96 10.63 14.99
C ARG A 226 -15.62 11.11 14.45
N TYR A 227 -14.54 10.84 15.17
CA TYR A 227 -13.23 11.40 14.84
C TYR A 227 -12.62 10.76 13.58
N LEU A 228 -12.50 9.43 13.55
CA LEU A 228 -11.92 8.71 12.42
C LEU A 228 -12.67 8.93 11.09
N PRO A 229 -14.02 8.94 11.03
CA PRO A 229 -14.75 9.25 9.80
C PRO A 229 -14.57 10.69 9.34
N ALA A 230 -14.36 11.64 10.25
CA ALA A 230 -14.13 13.04 9.90
C ALA A 230 -12.74 13.28 9.29
N ILE A 231 -11.70 12.63 9.81
CA ILE A 231 -10.33 12.77 9.28
C ILE A 231 -10.05 11.83 8.10
N GLY A 232 -10.80 10.73 7.97
CA GLY A 232 -10.58 9.69 6.95
C GLY A 232 -10.46 10.21 5.51
N PRO A 233 -11.38 11.06 5.00
CA PRO A 233 -11.33 11.58 3.64
C PRO A 233 -10.09 12.41 3.32
N TRP A 234 -9.47 13.04 4.33
CA TRP A 234 -8.24 13.83 4.14
C TRP A 234 -7.07 12.98 3.66
N ALA A 235 -7.08 11.67 3.95
CA ALA A 235 -6.11 10.73 3.38
C ALA A 235 -6.17 10.75 1.85
N LEU A 236 -7.38 10.58 1.30
CA LEU A 236 -7.60 10.57 -0.14
C LEU A 236 -7.35 11.94 -0.76
N TYR A 237 -7.80 13.02 -0.13
CA TYR A 237 -7.57 14.38 -0.65
C TYR A 237 -6.08 14.73 -0.70
N GLY A 238 -5.33 14.43 0.35
CA GLY A 238 -3.88 14.63 0.37
C GLY A 238 -3.16 13.78 -0.68
N LEU A 239 -3.60 12.53 -0.89
CA LEU A 239 -3.07 11.65 -1.92
C LEU A 239 -3.31 12.22 -3.32
N LEU A 240 -4.56 12.53 -3.67
CA LEU A 240 -4.92 13.05 -5.00
C LEU A 240 -4.23 14.39 -5.26
N PHE A 241 -4.19 15.28 -4.27
CA PHE A 241 -3.46 16.54 -4.36
C PHE A 241 -1.97 16.28 -4.65
N THR A 242 -1.33 15.40 -3.89
CA THR A 242 0.08 15.08 -4.08
C THR A 242 0.33 14.51 -5.48
N ILE A 243 -0.52 13.59 -5.96
CA ILE A 243 -0.43 13.03 -7.32
C ILE A 243 -0.51 14.14 -8.37
N VAL A 244 -1.48 15.07 -8.27
CA VAL A 244 -1.58 16.19 -9.22
C VAL A 244 -0.28 16.99 -9.27
N ILE A 245 0.26 17.37 -8.10
CA ILE A 245 1.50 18.16 -8.03
C ILE A 245 2.69 17.39 -8.61
N LEU A 246 2.83 16.10 -8.27
CA LEU A 246 3.92 15.27 -8.76
C LEU A 246 3.87 15.09 -10.28
N PHE A 247 2.69 14.78 -10.84
CA PHE A 247 2.53 14.64 -12.29
C PHE A 247 2.67 15.97 -13.02
N ALA A 248 2.33 17.10 -12.40
CA ALA A 248 2.62 18.41 -12.96
C ALA A 248 4.13 18.70 -13.03
N LEU A 249 4.89 18.30 -12.01
CA LEU A 249 6.35 18.46 -11.98
C LEU A 249 7.08 17.49 -12.93
N GLN A 250 6.64 16.23 -12.95
CA GLN A 250 7.28 15.13 -13.67
C GLN A 250 6.71 14.89 -15.08
N GLY A 251 5.60 15.54 -15.42
CA GLY A 251 4.85 15.25 -16.66
C GLY A 251 5.67 15.43 -17.92
N ARG A 252 6.62 16.37 -17.93
CA ARG A 252 7.54 16.54 -19.06
C ARG A 252 8.41 15.29 -19.25
N GLN A 253 8.99 14.74 -18.17
CA GLN A 253 9.82 13.53 -18.26
C GLN A 253 9.01 12.32 -18.71
N ILE A 254 7.79 12.16 -18.17
CA ILE A 254 6.88 11.05 -18.53
C ILE A 254 6.54 11.09 -20.03
N ILE A 255 6.26 12.27 -20.58
CA ILE A 255 5.86 12.43 -21.99
C ILE A 255 7.06 12.34 -22.94
N THR A 256 8.21 12.93 -22.60
CA THR A 256 9.36 12.97 -23.50
C THR A 256 10.24 11.73 -23.45
N ARG A 257 10.14 10.92 -22.39
CA ARG A 257 10.92 9.68 -22.21
C ARG A 257 10.02 8.47 -21.91
N PRO A 258 9.10 8.10 -22.82
CA PRO A 258 8.19 6.97 -22.60
C PRO A 258 8.94 5.64 -22.49
N TRP A 259 10.11 5.51 -23.12
CA TRP A 259 10.93 4.31 -23.03
C TRP A 259 11.49 4.09 -21.62
N ASP A 260 11.93 5.15 -20.95
CA ASP A 260 12.41 5.06 -19.57
C ASP A 260 11.28 4.62 -18.62
N VAL A 261 10.08 5.16 -18.81
CA VAL A 261 8.87 4.74 -18.07
C VAL A 261 8.58 3.25 -18.29
N ALA A 262 8.63 2.78 -19.53
CA ALA A 262 8.44 1.36 -19.83
C ALA A 262 9.51 0.48 -19.17
N ARG A 263 10.78 0.91 -19.18
CA ARG A 263 11.88 0.19 -18.53
C ARG A 263 11.75 0.15 -17.01
N ILE A 264 11.17 1.17 -16.38
CA ILE A 264 10.83 1.16 -14.95
C ILE A 264 9.65 0.22 -14.67
N ALA A 265 8.68 0.13 -15.58
CA ALA A 265 7.50 -0.71 -15.40
C ALA A 265 7.82 -2.21 -15.40
N VAL A 266 8.79 -2.67 -16.20
CA VAL A 266 9.16 -4.10 -16.29
C VAL A 266 9.58 -4.70 -14.93
N PRO A 267 10.57 -4.16 -14.19
CA PRO A 267 10.94 -4.68 -12.87
C PRO A 267 9.80 -4.56 -11.85
N LEU A 268 8.95 -3.53 -11.92
CA LEU A 268 7.78 -3.42 -11.04
C LEU A 268 6.76 -4.54 -11.30
N LEU A 269 6.44 -4.81 -12.56
CA LEU A 269 5.57 -5.91 -12.97
C LEU A 269 6.10 -7.26 -12.48
N ALA A 270 7.40 -7.50 -12.70
CA ALA A 270 8.06 -8.71 -12.23
C ALA A 270 8.02 -8.80 -10.69
N TYR A 271 8.31 -7.72 -9.99
CA TYR A 271 8.27 -7.66 -8.54
C TYR A 271 6.88 -8.00 -8.00
N PHE A 272 5.82 -7.35 -8.50
CA PHE A 272 4.45 -7.61 -8.04
C PHE A 272 4.03 -9.05 -8.29
N ALA A 273 4.35 -9.59 -9.47
CA ALA A 273 4.05 -10.98 -9.80
C ALA A 273 4.81 -11.96 -8.89
N ILE A 274 6.13 -11.80 -8.74
CA ILE A 274 6.98 -12.67 -7.93
C ILE A 274 6.55 -12.65 -6.47
N MET A 275 6.35 -11.46 -5.89
CA MET A 275 5.98 -11.32 -4.49
C MET A 275 4.57 -11.83 -4.21
N TRP A 276 3.62 -11.57 -5.11
CA TRP A 276 2.27 -12.10 -4.97
C TRP A 276 2.25 -13.63 -5.11
N ILE A 277 2.91 -14.19 -6.14
CA ILE A 277 3.00 -15.65 -6.35
C ILE A 277 3.68 -16.30 -5.14
N GLY A 278 4.83 -15.78 -4.72
CA GLY A 278 5.57 -16.29 -3.57
C GLY A 278 4.76 -16.25 -2.28
N GLY A 279 4.06 -15.14 -2.02
CA GLY A 279 3.16 -15.03 -0.87
C GLY A 279 1.96 -15.97 -0.93
N TYR A 280 1.39 -16.15 -2.12
CA TYR A 280 0.24 -17.04 -2.34
C TYR A 280 0.63 -18.52 -2.17
N LEU A 281 1.75 -18.94 -2.76
CA LEU A 281 2.29 -20.29 -2.63
C LEU A 281 2.71 -20.59 -1.19
N LEU A 282 3.39 -19.66 -0.52
CA LEU A 282 3.78 -19.83 0.87
C LEU A 282 2.56 -19.95 1.80
N GLY A 283 1.56 -19.07 1.64
CA GLY A 283 0.35 -19.11 2.44
C GLY A 283 -0.46 -20.41 2.23
N ALA A 284 -0.53 -20.88 0.99
CA ALA A 284 -1.14 -22.17 0.66
C ALA A 284 -0.37 -23.34 1.29
N ALA A 285 0.95 -23.36 1.18
CA ALA A 285 1.81 -24.41 1.75
C ALA A 285 1.74 -24.47 3.29
N LEU A 286 1.55 -23.33 3.95
CA LEU A 286 1.39 -23.24 5.41
C LEU A 286 -0.03 -23.55 5.89
N GLY A 287 -0.97 -23.78 4.99
CA GLY A 287 -2.36 -24.11 5.30
C GLY A 287 -3.14 -22.96 5.93
N LEU A 288 -2.85 -21.71 5.56
CA LEU A 288 -3.51 -20.53 6.16
C LEU A 288 -4.99 -20.37 5.73
N GLY A 289 -5.42 -21.13 4.73
CA GLY A 289 -6.71 -20.94 4.06
C GLY A 289 -6.73 -19.76 3.10
N TYR A 290 -7.76 -19.70 2.25
CA TYR A 290 -7.84 -18.72 1.15
C TYR A 290 -7.76 -17.28 1.64
N ALA A 291 -8.57 -16.92 2.63
CA ALA A 291 -8.73 -15.53 3.06
C ALA A 291 -7.41 -14.95 3.58
N ARG A 292 -6.69 -15.70 4.44
CA ARG A 292 -5.39 -15.27 4.99
C ARG A 292 -4.26 -15.37 3.97
N THR A 293 -4.25 -16.39 3.11
CA THR A 293 -3.26 -16.50 2.02
C THR A 293 -3.35 -15.30 1.08
N THR A 294 -4.57 -14.93 0.70
CA THR A 294 -4.85 -13.78 -0.17
C THR A 294 -4.36 -12.49 0.50
N THR A 295 -4.70 -12.27 1.77
CA THR A 295 -4.23 -11.13 2.55
C THR A 295 -2.70 -11.07 2.63
N LEU A 296 -2.04 -12.20 2.90
CA LEU A 296 -0.58 -12.31 2.96
C LEU A 296 0.05 -11.95 1.61
N ALA A 297 -0.46 -12.49 0.51
CA ALA A 297 0.05 -12.26 -0.84
C ALA A 297 -0.06 -10.79 -1.25
N PHE A 298 -1.21 -10.15 -1.01
CA PHE A 298 -1.37 -8.71 -1.30
C PHE A 298 -0.54 -7.82 -0.40
N THR A 299 -0.33 -8.22 0.86
CA THR A 299 0.56 -7.50 1.77
C THR A 299 2.01 -7.57 1.28
N ALA A 300 2.46 -8.75 0.86
CA ALA A 300 3.82 -8.96 0.38
C ALA A 300 4.10 -8.23 -0.96
N ALA A 301 3.11 -8.19 -1.84
CA ALA A 301 3.25 -7.57 -3.16
C ALA A 301 3.14 -6.04 -3.12
N GLY A 302 2.28 -5.47 -2.27
CA GLY A 302 2.02 -4.04 -2.26
C GLY A 302 3.21 -3.20 -1.78
N ASN A 303 3.40 -2.04 -2.39
CA ASN A 303 4.38 -1.04 -1.93
C ASN A 303 3.67 0.21 -1.37
N ASN A 304 4.44 1.07 -0.71
CA ASN A 304 3.98 2.40 -0.29
C ASN A 304 4.73 3.44 -1.14
N PHE A 305 4.16 3.72 -2.31
CA PHE A 305 4.77 4.63 -3.28
C PHE A 305 4.83 6.05 -2.77
N GLU A 306 3.84 6.44 -1.98
CA GLU A 306 3.75 7.70 -1.29
C GLU A 306 5.01 8.01 -0.48
N LEU A 307 5.40 7.11 0.43
CA LEU A 307 6.61 7.25 1.23
C LEU A 307 7.86 7.17 0.36
N ALA A 308 7.89 6.27 -0.63
CA ALA A 308 9.04 6.14 -1.51
C ALA A 308 9.30 7.44 -2.28
N ILE A 309 8.25 8.07 -2.81
CA ILE A 309 8.31 9.37 -3.47
C ILE A 309 8.74 10.44 -2.47
N ALA A 310 8.16 10.47 -1.26
CA ALA A 310 8.54 11.42 -0.22
C ALA A 310 10.05 11.39 0.08
N VAL A 311 10.58 10.18 0.30
CA VAL A 311 12.00 9.96 0.58
C VAL A 311 12.86 10.31 -0.64
N ALA A 312 12.44 9.92 -1.84
CA ALA A 312 13.17 10.21 -3.07
C ALA A 312 13.26 11.73 -3.32
N ILE A 313 12.15 12.46 -3.15
CA ILE A 313 12.11 13.92 -3.31
C ILE A 313 12.95 14.61 -2.25
N ALA A 314 12.88 14.15 -1.01
CA ALA A 314 13.62 14.78 0.09
C ALA A 314 15.12 14.49 0.06
N THR A 315 15.53 13.41 -0.58
CA THR A 315 16.94 13.02 -0.70
C THR A 315 17.57 13.49 -2.01
N TYR A 316 16.84 13.40 -3.12
CA TYR A 316 17.36 13.61 -4.48
C TYR A 316 16.68 14.75 -5.24
N GLY A 317 15.60 15.32 -4.70
CA GLY A 317 14.86 16.43 -5.31
C GLY A 317 13.64 15.98 -6.13
N ALA A 318 12.69 16.91 -6.29
CA ALA A 318 11.38 16.64 -6.90
C ALA A 318 11.43 16.25 -8.38
N THR A 319 12.48 16.65 -9.10
CA THR A 319 12.68 16.40 -10.54
C THR A 319 13.68 15.29 -10.83
N SER A 320 14.13 14.56 -9.81
CA SER A 320 15.11 13.47 -9.94
C SER A 320 14.53 12.22 -10.61
N GLY A 321 15.39 11.38 -11.18
CA GLY A 321 14.97 10.08 -11.71
C GLY A 321 14.44 9.14 -10.62
N GLN A 322 14.96 9.24 -9.40
CA GLN A 322 14.49 8.48 -8.23
C GLN A 322 13.02 8.81 -7.94
N ALA A 323 12.65 10.09 -7.97
CA ALA A 323 11.27 10.53 -7.80
C ALA A 323 10.38 10.06 -8.95
N LEU A 324 10.87 10.12 -10.20
CA LEU A 324 10.14 9.60 -11.36
C LEU A 324 9.82 8.10 -11.22
N ALA A 325 10.79 7.28 -10.79
CA ALA A 325 10.55 5.85 -10.57
C ALA A 325 9.45 5.59 -9.52
N GLY A 326 9.41 6.40 -8.46
CA GLY A 326 8.31 6.36 -7.48
C GLY A 326 6.96 6.73 -8.09
N VAL A 327 6.91 7.76 -8.93
CA VAL A 327 5.68 8.26 -9.60
C VAL A 327 5.14 7.27 -10.64
N VAL A 328 6.01 6.54 -11.34
CA VAL A 328 5.61 5.46 -12.26
C VAL A 328 4.98 4.28 -11.50
N GLY A 329 5.35 4.09 -10.24
CA GLY A 329 4.82 3.07 -9.36
C GLY A 329 3.30 2.90 -9.37
N PRO A 330 2.51 3.90 -8.93
CA PRO A 330 1.05 3.83 -8.92
C PRO A 330 0.41 3.59 -10.30
N LEU A 331 1.06 4.06 -11.39
CA LEU A 331 0.59 3.81 -12.76
C LEU A 331 0.58 2.30 -13.07
N ILE A 332 1.54 1.56 -12.53
CA ILE A 332 1.70 0.12 -12.76
C ILE A 332 1.02 -0.71 -11.67
N GLU A 333 1.14 -0.32 -10.41
CA GLU A 333 0.62 -1.09 -9.27
C GLU A 333 -0.90 -1.28 -9.35
N VAL A 334 -1.64 -0.19 -9.55
CA VAL A 334 -3.11 -0.22 -9.55
C VAL A 334 -3.68 -1.23 -10.55
N PRO A 335 -3.35 -1.18 -11.85
CA PRO A 335 -3.89 -2.17 -12.80
C PRO A 335 -3.42 -3.60 -12.51
N VAL A 336 -2.18 -3.77 -12.05
CA VAL A 336 -1.61 -5.10 -11.78
C VAL A 336 -2.24 -5.74 -10.57
N LEU A 337 -2.39 -5.01 -9.47
CA LEU A 337 -3.02 -5.54 -8.25
C LEU A 337 -4.51 -5.82 -8.49
N VAL A 338 -5.21 -4.99 -9.29
CA VAL A 338 -6.57 -5.31 -9.75
C VAL A 338 -6.59 -6.62 -10.56
N ALA A 339 -5.65 -6.82 -11.48
CA ALA A 339 -5.56 -8.08 -12.23
C ALA A 339 -5.31 -9.26 -11.29
N LEU A 340 -4.41 -9.12 -10.31
CA LEU A 340 -4.11 -10.15 -9.32
C LEU A 340 -5.29 -10.44 -8.38
N VAL A 341 -6.19 -9.48 -8.14
CA VAL A 341 -7.47 -9.73 -7.44
C VAL A 341 -8.30 -10.73 -8.23
N TYR A 342 -8.47 -10.52 -9.53
CA TYR A 342 -9.20 -11.47 -10.38
C TYR A 342 -8.52 -12.82 -10.47
N VAL A 343 -7.18 -12.87 -10.53
CA VAL A 343 -6.42 -14.12 -10.48
C VAL A 343 -6.63 -14.85 -9.14
N SER A 344 -6.61 -14.14 -8.01
CA SER A 344 -6.87 -14.70 -6.68
C SER A 344 -8.25 -15.36 -6.62
N LEU A 345 -9.27 -14.65 -7.09
CA LEU A 345 -10.65 -15.14 -7.12
C LEU A 345 -10.82 -16.35 -8.05
N ALA A 346 -10.12 -16.37 -9.19
CA ALA A 346 -10.15 -17.48 -10.14
C ALA A 346 -9.43 -18.73 -9.61
N LEU A 347 -8.34 -18.57 -8.84
CA LEU A 347 -7.58 -19.68 -8.26
C LEU A 347 -8.23 -20.28 -7.00
N ARG A 348 -9.09 -19.52 -6.33
CA ARG A 348 -9.81 -19.95 -5.12
C ARG A 348 -10.39 -21.38 -5.19
N PRO A 349 -11.23 -21.75 -6.17
CA PRO A 349 -11.84 -23.09 -6.22
C PRO A 349 -10.83 -24.21 -6.45
N HIS A 350 -9.66 -23.92 -7.03
CA HIS A 350 -8.66 -24.92 -7.38
C HIS A 350 -7.69 -25.20 -6.23
N LEU A 351 -7.23 -24.14 -5.55
CA LEU A 351 -6.19 -24.25 -4.51
C LEU A 351 -6.78 -24.34 -3.10
N PHE A 352 -8.04 -23.93 -2.91
CA PHE A 352 -8.73 -24.01 -1.62
C PHE A 352 -10.13 -24.61 -1.80
N PRO A 353 -10.25 -25.92 -2.10
CA PRO A 353 -11.53 -26.59 -2.15
C PRO A 353 -12.20 -26.49 -0.77
N THR A 354 -13.40 -25.92 -0.70
CA THR A 354 -14.20 -26.00 0.52
C THR A 354 -14.55 -27.48 0.73
N PRO A 355 -14.31 -28.07 1.92
CA PRO A 355 -14.85 -29.38 2.23
C PRO A 355 -16.36 -29.39 1.99
N PRO A 356 -16.95 -30.48 1.47
CA PRO A 356 -18.39 -30.57 1.32
C PRO A 356 -19.04 -30.22 2.67
N ALA A 357 -20.01 -29.31 2.63
CA ALA A 357 -20.67 -28.82 3.84
C ALA A 357 -21.23 -30.02 4.61
N ILE A 358 -20.73 -30.24 5.82
CA ILE A 358 -21.42 -31.07 6.78
C ILE A 358 -22.73 -30.33 7.07
N VAL A 359 -23.85 -31.01 6.80
CA VAL A 359 -25.19 -30.50 7.09
C VAL A 359 -25.33 -30.42 8.60
N ASP A 360 -24.90 -29.32 9.20
CA ASP A 360 -25.04 -29.10 10.63
C ASP A 360 -26.40 -28.46 10.94
N ALA A 361 -27.04 -29.06 11.94
CA ALA A 361 -28.38 -28.81 12.45
C ALA A 361 -28.61 -27.33 12.86
N PRO A 362 -29.88 -26.89 12.93
CA PRO A 362 -30.22 -25.48 13.12
C PRO A 362 -29.84 -25.01 14.54
N GLY A 363 -28.92 -24.05 14.66
CA GLY A 363 -28.66 -23.40 15.96
C GLY A 363 -27.47 -22.45 16.15
N ALA A 364 -26.49 -22.35 15.23
CA ALA A 364 -25.34 -21.46 15.43
C ALA A 364 -25.53 -20.09 14.75
N SER A 365 -25.33 -19.00 15.50
CA SER A 365 -25.57 -17.60 15.10
C SER A 365 -24.69 -17.13 13.92
N THR A 366 -25.35 -16.61 12.87
CA THR A 366 -24.81 -16.41 11.51
C THR A 366 -24.58 -14.94 11.08
N ASP A 367 -24.34 -14.01 11.99
CA ASP A 367 -24.41 -12.57 11.60
C ASP A 367 -23.13 -12.03 10.91
N ASP A 368 -21.92 -12.38 11.35
CA ASP A 368 -20.69 -11.84 10.75
C ASP A 368 -20.32 -12.49 9.40
N GLN A 369 -20.71 -13.75 9.18
CA GLN A 369 -20.46 -14.44 7.90
C GLN A 369 -21.39 -13.94 6.77
N HIS A 370 -22.57 -13.39 7.10
CA HIS A 370 -23.53 -12.91 6.11
C HIS A 370 -23.04 -11.65 5.37
N SER A 371 -22.38 -10.73 6.07
CA SER A 371 -21.90 -9.46 5.50
C SER A 371 -20.75 -9.68 4.51
N GLN A 372 -19.75 -10.50 4.86
CA GLN A 372 -18.65 -10.87 3.95
C GLN A 372 -19.14 -11.67 2.73
N ARG A 373 -20.10 -12.59 2.91
CA ARG A 373 -20.75 -13.29 1.80
C ARG A 373 -21.39 -12.32 0.80
N SER A 374 -22.04 -11.25 1.26
CA SER A 374 -22.75 -10.30 0.38
C SER A 374 -21.85 -9.47 -0.55
N VAL A 375 -20.64 -9.09 -0.10
CA VAL A 375 -19.63 -8.38 -0.91
C VAL A 375 -18.94 -9.34 -1.87
N CYS A 376 -18.59 -10.54 -1.40
CA CYS A 376 -17.99 -11.59 -2.23
C CYS A 376 -18.93 -12.10 -3.33
N LEU A 377 -20.22 -12.29 -3.03
CA LEU A 377 -21.24 -12.67 -4.00
C LEU A 377 -21.48 -11.58 -5.07
N ARG A 378 -21.19 -10.30 -4.76
CA ARG A 378 -21.24 -9.21 -5.76
C ARG A 378 -19.97 -9.12 -6.60
N ALA A 379 -18.79 -9.36 -6.01
CA ALA A 379 -17.53 -9.43 -6.76
C ALA A 379 -17.55 -10.59 -7.77
N GLN A 380 -18.14 -11.74 -7.40
CA GLN A 380 -18.38 -12.88 -8.29
C GLN A 380 -19.41 -12.62 -9.41
N ARG A 381 -20.21 -11.56 -9.31
CA ARG A 381 -21.18 -11.15 -10.35
C ARG A 381 -20.58 -10.20 -11.40
N TRP A 382 -19.31 -9.80 -11.27
CA TRP A 382 -18.65 -9.04 -12.33
C TRP A 382 -18.30 -9.98 -13.51
N PRO A 383 -18.66 -9.63 -14.76
CA PRO A 383 -18.37 -10.49 -15.89
C PRO A 383 -16.85 -10.66 -16.05
N LEU A 384 -16.37 -11.90 -16.08
CA LEU A 384 -15.02 -12.22 -16.54
C LEU A 384 -14.89 -11.78 -18.02
N PRO A 385 -13.70 -11.40 -18.50
CA PRO A 385 -13.49 -10.93 -19.88
C PRO A 385 -13.97 -11.90 -20.97
N ASN A 386 -14.21 -13.18 -20.64
CA ASN A 386 -14.76 -14.20 -21.54
C ASN A 386 -16.27 -14.49 -21.36
N GLY A 387 -17.04 -13.64 -20.69
CA GLY A 387 -18.50 -13.76 -20.58
C GLY A 387 -19.01 -14.96 -19.76
N ARG A 388 -18.12 -15.79 -19.21
CA ARG A 388 -18.50 -16.90 -18.32
C ARG A 388 -18.71 -16.38 -16.90
N ARG A 389 -19.90 -16.60 -16.34
CA ARG A 389 -20.16 -16.44 -14.91
C ARG A 389 -19.40 -17.55 -14.17
N ALA A 390 -18.83 -17.26 -13.01
CA ALA A 390 -18.31 -18.31 -12.12
C ALA A 390 -19.47 -19.27 -11.82
N ALA A 391 -19.30 -20.54 -12.19
CA ALA A 391 -20.34 -21.56 -12.00
C ALA A 391 -20.63 -21.71 -10.51
N ASP A 392 -21.89 -21.53 -10.14
CA ASP A 392 -22.42 -21.88 -8.83
C ASP A 392 -22.53 -23.41 -8.75
N PRO A 393 -21.77 -24.10 -7.87
CA PRO A 393 -21.87 -25.54 -7.74
C PRO A 393 -23.15 -25.99 -7.00
N SER A 394 -24.00 -25.06 -6.53
CA SER A 394 -25.24 -25.40 -5.82
C SER A 394 -26.45 -25.64 -6.74
N CYS A 395 -26.27 -25.62 -8.07
CA CYS A 395 -27.27 -26.03 -9.05
C CYS A 395 -26.77 -27.19 -9.91
N ARG A 396 -26.63 -28.38 -9.31
CA ARG A 396 -26.83 -29.68 -9.98
C ARG A 396 -27.09 -30.77 -8.95
#